data_AF-A0A966ZBU0-F1
#
_entry.id   AF-A0A966ZBU0-F1
#
_cell.length_a   1.000
_cell.length_b   1.000
_cell.length_c   1.000
_cell.angle_alpha   90.00
_cell.angle_beta   90.00
_cell.angle_gamma   90.00
#
_symmetry.space_group_name_H-M   'P 1'
#
loop_
_entity.id
_entity.type
_entity.pdbx_description
1 polymer ?
#
loop_
_entity_poly.entity_id
_entity_poly.type
_entity_poly.pdbx_seq_one_letter_code
_entity_poly.pdbx_strand_id
1 'polypeptide(L)'
;MKANALAVATKPRTSVPVKAKAPEALATKAKKAPPEKPTLASLTKALTEKQQETLKKLAVEISACDKDASSATKSNYEAFAKKARACSKLQEMLGDGNYPAYMAIKFKYQKSHASRWALAGEVLAVASPAGDDKFLSSEAHVRPLTGLKENDLKAVLARLKQWQTWSPTLALTSAWCEAAVQLQKANPLPDTEPDPKAEAVEKVLKLFRGVKASLPASVSKKVADDLTKFEMAVREIGRHATTGISWTEATWNPLHGCAYASQGCKFCYAAKQMATRLKHRYPGLAEERVVKEEKLYFFTNKILLDPKDLAEPLADRTPKRYFVNSMSDLFHEGVREDFINAVFDVMERAWWHQYQILTKRPERMATYSQRRYADREPPPHIWLGATIENQEEFDKRIKHLAATKTAVPWLSCEPLLGLINLGDKKQVEWVVVGGESGSTRKMEKEWATSLRDQCEKLGVNFFFKQWGDYDENGIKIKRGKKKSRELPLLDKAVHGDYPMEINLDLLKRAGEAKEPDAIWKLLRGCLQVTIPKPKTTKR
;
A
#
# COMPACT_ATOMS: atom_id res chain seq x y z
N MET A 1 -7.75 -16.84 63.88
CA MET A 1 -9.18 -16.53 63.79
C MET A 1 -9.58 -16.46 62.32
N LYS A 2 -10.47 -17.38 61.94
CA LYS A 2 -11.37 -17.50 60.77
C LYS A 2 -11.00 -16.86 59.41
N ALA A 3 -10.73 -17.76 58.46
CA ALA A 3 -11.05 -17.62 57.05
C ALA A 3 -12.57 -17.82 56.80
N ASN A 4 -13.13 -17.18 55.78
CA ASN A 4 -14.47 -17.50 55.27
C ASN A 4 -14.42 -17.59 53.74
N ALA A 5 -14.61 -18.80 53.24
CA ALA A 5 -14.89 -19.13 51.85
C ALA A 5 -16.41 -19.31 51.69
N LEU A 6 -16.97 -18.81 50.58
CA LEU A 6 -18.37 -19.04 50.22
C LEU A 6 -18.43 -20.02 49.05
N ALA A 7 -18.89 -21.24 49.36
CA ALA A 7 -19.33 -22.25 48.41
C ALA A 7 -20.86 -22.21 48.32
N VAL A 8 -21.42 -22.28 47.12
CA VAL A 8 -22.85 -22.54 46.93
C VAL A 8 -23.00 -23.89 46.23
N ALA A 9 -23.69 -24.78 46.92
CA ALA A 9 -23.91 -26.17 46.58
C ALA A 9 -25.17 -26.36 45.72
N THR A 10 -25.06 -27.27 44.76
CA THR A 10 -26.16 -27.92 44.04
C THR A 10 -26.85 -28.99 44.90
N LYS A 11 -28.19 -29.13 44.84
CA LYS A 11 -28.94 -30.41 44.98
C LYS A 11 -30.48 -30.26 44.75
N PRO A 12 -31.29 -31.34 44.63
CA PRO A 12 -31.95 -31.71 43.37
C PRO A 12 -33.49 -31.87 43.44
N ARG A 13 -34.10 -32.24 42.30
CA ARG A 13 -35.51 -32.60 42.06
C ARG A 13 -36.03 -33.74 42.96
N THR A 14 -37.28 -33.61 43.38
CA THR A 14 -38.21 -34.71 43.71
C THR A 14 -39.61 -34.42 43.13
N SER A 15 -40.40 -35.48 43.02
CA SER A 15 -41.50 -35.66 42.07
C SER A 15 -42.79 -36.18 42.73
N VAL A 16 -43.93 -36.00 42.02
CA VAL A 16 -45.22 -36.77 42.09
C VAL A 16 -46.22 -36.29 43.19
N PRO A 17 -47.57 -36.47 43.07
CA PRO A 17 -48.54 -36.00 42.05
C PRO A 17 -49.81 -35.38 42.68
N VAL A 18 -50.67 -34.70 41.90
CA VAL A 18 -52.11 -34.56 42.26
C VAL A 18 -52.98 -34.73 41.02
N LYS A 19 -53.91 -35.70 41.08
CA LYS A 19 -55.04 -35.87 40.15
C LYS A 19 -56.33 -35.46 40.88
N ALA A 20 -57.14 -34.60 40.27
CA ALA A 20 -58.59 -34.59 40.46
C ALA A 20 -59.30 -34.02 39.22
N LYS A 21 -60.57 -34.43 39.06
CA LYS A 21 -61.34 -34.65 37.83
C LYS A 21 -61.90 -33.40 37.11
N ALA A 22 -62.31 -33.66 35.87
CA ALA A 22 -62.87 -32.80 34.81
C ALA A 22 -64.19 -32.08 35.14
N PRO A 23 -64.65 -31.21 34.22
CA PRO A 23 -65.83 -31.61 33.44
C PRO A 23 -65.60 -31.58 31.92
N GLU A 24 -66.28 -32.52 31.26
CA GLU A 24 -66.35 -32.71 29.81
C GLU A 24 -67.04 -31.54 29.11
N ALA A 25 -66.40 -31.02 28.07
CA ALA A 25 -67.06 -30.36 26.96
C ALA A 25 -66.55 -31.01 25.67
N LEU A 26 -67.45 -31.72 24.99
CA LEU A 26 -67.22 -32.30 23.67
C LEU A 26 -66.88 -31.20 22.66
N ALA A 27 -65.61 -31.08 22.30
CA ALA A 27 -65.16 -30.38 21.10
C ALA A 27 -64.37 -31.39 20.26
N THR A 28 -64.97 -31.80 19.15
CA THR A 28 -64.38 -32.64 18.11
C THR A 28 -63.14 -31.95 17.52
N LYS A 29 -61.95 -32.31 18.01
CA LYS A 29 -60.68 -31.96 17.36
C LYS A 29 -60.53 -32.78 16.08
N ALA A 30 -60.82 -32.16 14.94
CA ALA A 30 -60.30 -32.61 13.66
C ALA A 30 -58.77 -32.72 13.76
N LYS A 31 -58.21 -33.92 13.59
CA LYS A 31 -56.78 -34.12 13.41
C LYS A 31 -56.36 -33.37 12.15
N LYS A 32 -55.71 -32.21 12.29
CA LYS A 32 -54.96 -31.62 11.17
C LYS A 32 -53.91 -32.63 10.75
N ALA A 33 -53.97 -33.04 9.48
CA ALA A 33 -52.94 -33.85 8.85
C ALA A 33 -51.56 -33.18 9.06
N PRO A 34 -50.47 -33.96 9.18
CA PRO A 34 -49.12 -33.40 9.22
C PRO A 34 -48.94 -32.47 8.00
N PRO A 35 -48.29 -31.30 8.15
CA PRO A 35 -48.12 -30.38 7.03
C PRO A 35 -47.45 -31.13 5.88
N GLU A 36 -48.08 -31.12 4.70
CA GLU A 36 -47.53 -31.73 3.51
C GLU A 36 -46.11 -31.23 3.29
N LYS A 37 -45.17 -32.16 3.03
CA LYS A 37 -43.80 -31.77 2.70
C LYS A 37 -43.86 -30.93 1.43
N PRO A 38 -43.25 -29.73 1.42
CA PRO A 38 -43.31 -28.85 0.26
C PRO A 38 -42.74 -29.56 -0.98
N THR A 39 -43.45 -29.45 -2.10
CA THR A 39 -43.01 -29.92 -3.42
C THR A 39 -42.43 -28.76 -4.23
N LEU A 40 -41.62 -29.02 -5.25
CA LEU A 40 -41.10 -27.96 -6.14
C LEU A 40 -42.23 -27.13 -6.77
N ALA A 41 -43.33 -27.79 -7.15
CA ALA A 41 -44.51 -27.12 -7.67
C ALA A 41 -45.14 -26.17 -6.63
N SER A 42 -45.28 -26.61 -5.37
CA SER A 42 -45.82 -25.76 -4.30
C SER A 42 -44.93 -24.56 -3.97
N LEU A 43 -43.60 -24.73 -4.04
CA LEU A 43 -42.62 -23.68 -3.71
C LEU A 43 -42.47 -22.62 -4.80
N THR A 44 -42.85 -22.96 -6.04
CA THR A 44 -42.74 -22.08 -7.21
C THR A 44 -44.09 -21.57 -7.72
N LYS A 45 -45.20 -21.97 -7.07
CA LYS A 45 -46.57 -21.68 -7.49
C LYS A 45 -46.87 -20.18 -7.66
N ALA A 46 -46.22 -19.33 -6.88
CA ALA A 46 -46.40 -17.88 -6.92
C ALA A 46 -45.62 -17.18 -8.07
N LEU A 47 -44.80 -17.92 -8.82
CA LEU A 47 -44.00 -17.36 -9.91
C LEU A 47 -44.79 -17.31 -11.22
N THR A 48 -44.71 -16.17 -11.90
CA THR A 48 -45.18 -15.99 -13.29
C THR A 48 -44.43 -16.91 -14.26
N GLU A 49 -44.96 -17.14 -15.46
CA GLU A 49 -44.32 -17.98 -16.49
C GLU A 49 -42.90 -17.49 -16.83
N LYS A 50 -42.71 -16.17 -16.96
CA LYS A 50 -41.40 -15.55 -17.19
C LYS A 50 -40.41 -15.80 -16.04
N GLN A 51 -40.90 -15.73 -14.80
CA GLN A 51 -40.09 -16.06 -13.62
C GLN A 51 -39.77 -17.55 -13.56
N GLN A 52 -40.69 -18.44 -13.94
CA GLN A 52 -40.42 -19.88 -14.01
C GLN A 52 -39.35 -20.20 -15.05
N GLU A 53 -39.35 -19.54 -16.22
CA GLU A 53 -38.30 -19.70 -17.21
C GLU A 53 -36.94 -19.19 -16.70
N THR A 54 -36.93 -18.06 -16.02
CA THR A 54 -35.72 -17.51 -15.37
C THR A 54 -35.19 -18.46 -14.30
N LEU A 55 -36.06 -19.02 -13.46
CA LEU A 55 -35.70 -20.01 -12.44
C LEU A 55 -35.08 -21.27 -13.06
N LYS A 56 -35.60 -21.74 -14.20
CA LYS A 56 -35.00 -22.86 -14.94
C LYS A 56 -33.58 -22.53 -15.42
N LYS A 57 -33.36 -21.33 -15.97
CA LYS A 57 -32.03 -20.87 -16.42
C LYS A 57 -31.03 -20.80 -15.26
N LEU A 58 -31.43 -20.17 -14.15
CA LEU A 58 -30.60 -20.10 -12.93
C LEU A 58 -30.29 -21.49 -12.36
N ALA A 59 -31.25 -22.42 -12.41
CA ALA A 59 -31.04 -23.77 -11.93
C ALA A 59 -30.02 -24.56 -12.78
N VAL A 60 -30.06 -24.38 -14.11
CA VAL A 60 -29.06 -24.96 -15.03
C VAL A 60 -27.68 -24.39 -14.73
N GLU A 61 -27.58 -23.08 -14.49
CA GLU A 61 -26.33 -22.40 -14.16
C GLU A 61 -25.71 -22.93 -12.86
N ILE A 62 -26.51 -23.06 -11.80
CA ILE A 62 -26.06 -23.63 -10.51
C ILE A 62 -25.56 -25.07 -10.71
N SER A 63 -26.29 -25.89 -11.49
CA SER A 63 -25.89 -27.27 -11.79
C SER A 63 -24.62 -27.37 -12.64
N ALA A 64 -24.37 -26.42 -13.54
CA ALA A 64 -23.13 -26.38 -14.31
C ALA A 64 -21.93 -26.13 -13.39
N CYS A 65 -22.03 -25.12 -12.52
CA CYS A 65 -20.98 -24.78 -11.56
C CYS A 65 -20.72 -25.89 -10.52
N ASP A 66 -21.73 -26.73 -10.20
CA ASP A 66 -21.54 -27.90 -9.31
C ASP A 66 -20.72 -29.03 -9.95
N LYS A 67 -20.71 -29.13 -11.29
CA LYS A 67 -19.93 -30.16 -12.01
C LYS A 67 -18.45 -29.78 -12.14
N ASP A 68 -18.17 -28.48 -12.26
CA ASP A 68 -16.80 -27.94 -12.43
C ASP A 68 -15.98 -27.94 -11.12
N ALA A 69 -16.60 -28.13 -9.97
CA ALA A 69 -15.96 -28.13 -8.64
C ALA A 69 -14.99 -29.32 -8.39
N SER A 70 -14.76 -30.19 -9.37
CA SER A 70 -13.93 -31.39 -9.29
C SER A 70 -12.44 -31.18 -9.65
N SER A 71 -12.02 -29.98 -10.07
CA SER A 71 -10.61 -29.68 -10.36
C SER A 71 -10.08 -28.46 -9.58
N ALA A 72 -9.06 -28.68 -8.75
CA ALA A 72 -8.50 -27.69 -7.84
C ALA A 72 -7.42 -26.83 -8.50
N THR A 73 -7.79 -25.81 -9.30
CA THR A 73 -6.88 -24.71 -9.69
C THR A 73 -7.64 -23.37 -9.87
N LYS A 74 -6.91 -22.29 -10.17
CA LYS A 74 -7.31 -20.86 -10.33
C LYS A 74 -8.64 -20.57 -11.08
N SER A 75 -9.15 -21.55 -11.84
CA SER A 75 -10.43 -21.57 -12.56
C SER A 75 -11.71 -21.49 -11.69
N ASN A 76 -11.60 -21.47 -10.35
CA ASN A 76 -12.76 -21.63 -9.46
C ASN A 76 -13.50 -20.33 -9.04
N TYR A 77 -12.92 -19.14 -9.19
CA TYR A 77 -13.55 -17.90 -8.66
C TYR A 77 -14.69 -17.36 -9.52
N GLU A 78 -14.59 -17.45 -10.85
CA GLU A 78 -15.65 -17.03 -11.76
C GLU A 78 -16.86 -17.96 -11.66
N ALA A 79 -16.63 -19.29 -11.65
CA ALA A 79 -17.67 -20.28 -11.42
C ALA A 79 -18.32 -20.11 -10.03
N PHE A 80 -17.51 -19.83 -9.01
CA PHE A 80 -18.01 -19.47 -7.68
C PHE A 80 -18.90 -18.24 -7.72
N ALA A 81 -18.44 -17.13 -8.30
CA ALA A 81 -19.16 -15.86 -8.30
C ALA A 81 -20.46 -15.96 -9.09
N LYS A 82 -20.42 -16.65 -10.24
CA LYS A 82 -21.58 -16.99 -11.06
C LYS A 82 -22.63 -17.77 -10.26
N LYS A 83 -22.21 -18.84 -9.59
CA LYS A 83 -23.09 -19.64 -8.73
C LYS A 83 -23.68 -18.84 -7.57
N ALA A 84 -22.86 -18.02 -6.90
CA ALA A 84 -23.30 -17.19 -5.78
C ALA A 84 -24.36 -16.16 -6.23
N ARG A 85 -24.12 -15.46 -7.34
CA ARG A 85 -25.08 -14.52 -7.95
C ARG A 85 -26.37 -15.23 -8.36
N ALA A 86 -26.28 -16.42 -8.96
CA ALA A 86 -27.45 -17.21 -9.32
C ALA A 86 -28.28 -17.63 -8.11
N CYS A 87 -27.63 -18.09 -7.03
CA CYS A 87 -28.28 -18.43 -5.77
C CYS A 87 -28.96 -17.24 -5.10
N SER A 88 -28.31 -16.06 -5.09
CA SER A 88 -28.90 -14.83 -4.53
C SER A 88 -30.14 -14.41 -5.30
N LYS A 89 -30.08 -14.41 -6.64
CA LYS A 89 -31.23 -14.10 -7.49
C LYS A 89 -32.37 -15.12 -7.33
N LEU A 90 -32.03 -16.40 -7.12
CA LEU A 90 -33.01 -17.43 -6.83
C LEU A 90 -33.69 -17.19 -5.46
N GLN A 91 -32.94 -16.74 -4.45
CA GLN A 91 -33.50 -16.35 -3.16
C GLN A 91 -34.41 -15.15 -3.27
N GLU A 92 -34.03 -14.11 -4.03
CA GLU A 92 -34.87 -12.94 -4.30
C GLU A 92 -36.23 -13.34 -4.92
N MET A 93 -36.21 -14.28 -5.87
CA MET A 93 -37.42 -14.75 -6.54
C MET A 93 -38.33 -15.61 -5.64
N LEU A 94 -37.74 -16.46 -4.80
CA LEU A 94 -38.50 -17.44 -4.00
C LEU A 94 -38.83 -16.94 -2.58
N GLY A 95 -38.10 -15.94 -2.10
CA GLY A 95 -38.14 -15.47 -0.72
C GLY A 95 -37.45 -16.41 0.27
N ASP A 96 -37.15 -15.88 1.46
CA ASP A 96 -36.35 -16.54 2.51
C ASP A 96 -36.97 -17.85 3.03
N GLY A 97 -38.29 -17.99 2.92
CA GLY A 97 -39.01 -19.20 3.32
C GLY A 97 -38.87 -20.35 2.33
N ASN A 98 -39.10 -20.09 1.04
CA ASN A 98 -39.18 -21.14 0.03
C ASN A 98 -37.81 -21.49 -0.56
N TYR A 99 -36.87 -20.54 -0.63
CA TYR A 99 -35.55 -20.77 -1.21
C TYR A 99 -34.77 -21.94 -0.57
N PRO A 100 -34.60 -22.03 0.76
CA PRO A 100 -33.86 -23.14 1.35
C PRO A 100 -34.53 -24.50 1.12
N ALA A 101 -35.87 -24.54 1.10
CA ALA A 101 -36.61 -25.76 0.81
C ALA A 101 -36.47 -26.18 -0.66
N TYR A 102 -36.50 -25.23 -1.59
CA TYR A 102 -36.29 -25.47 -3.01
C TYR A 102 -34.88 -26.05 -3.26
N MET A 103 -33.85 -25.43 -2.68
CA MET A 103 -32.47 -25.88 -2.82
C MET A 103 -32.25 -27.28 -2.24
N ALA A 104 -32.89 -27.60 -1.11
CA ALA A 104 -32.83 -28.93 -0.51
C ALA A 104 -33.50 -30.01 -1.38
N ILE A 105 -34.61 -29.70 -2.04
CA ILE A 105 -35.31 -30.69 -2.87
C ILE A 105 -34.59 -30.86 -4.22
N LYS A 106 -34.27 -29.74 -4.88
CA LYS A 106 -33.73 -29.69 -6.25
C LYS A 106 -32.25 -30.08 -6.33
N PHE A 107 -31.42 -29.55 -5.44
CA PHE A 107 -29.95 -29.72 -5.46
C PHE A 107 -29.41 -30.54 -4.28
N LYS A 108 -30.28 -31.00 -3.37
CA LYS A 108 -29.90 -31.75 -2.15
C LYS A 108 -28.99 -30.96 -1.19
N TYR A 109 -29.09 -29.63 -1.22
CA TYR A 109 -28.31 -28.80 -0.31
C TYR A 109 -28.89 -28.85 1.11
N GLN A 110 -28.02 -28.79 2.11
CA GLN A 110 -28.48 -28.40 3.45
C GLN A 110 -28.99 -26.95 3.41
N LYS A 111 -30.04 -26.65 4.20
CA LYS A 111 -30.63 -25.30 4.25
C LYS A 111 -29.59 -24.22 4.57
N SER A 112 -28.71 -24.51 5.53
CA SER A 112 -27.58 -23.63 5.89
C SER A 112 -26.65 -23.41 4.71
N HIS A 113 -26.30 -24.45 3.95
CA HIS A 113 -25.46 -24.34 2.76
C HIS A 113 -26.10 -23.47 1.67
N ALA A 114 -27.41 -23.62 1.44
CA ALA A 114 -28.15 -22.78 0.49
C ALA A 114 -28.13 -21.29 0.89
N SER A 115 -28.40 -20.98 2.16
CA SER A 115 -28.37 -19.60 2.67
C SER A 115 -26.98 -18.96 2.53
N ARG A 116 -25.90 -19.73 2.70
CA ARG A 116 -24.53 -19.21 2.53
C ARG A 116 -24.24 -18.77 1.09
N TRP A 117 -24.68 -19.54 0.10
CA TRP A 117 -24.49 -19.19 -1.31
C TRP A 117 -25.24 -17.93 -1.71
N ALA A 118 -26.45 -17.76 -1.19
CA ALA A 118 -27.24 -16.59 -1.51
C ALA A 118 -26.70 -15.32 -0.81
N LEU A 119 -26.23 -15.44 0.45
CA LEU A 119 -25.50 -14.35 1.11
C LEU A 119 -24.23 -13.94 0.33
N ALA A 120 -23.47 -14.91 -0.18
CA ALA A 120 -22.29 -14.62 -0.99
C ALA A 120 -22.66 -13.84 -2.27
N GLY A 121 -23.79 -14.14 -2.90
CA GLY A 121 -24.28 -13.39 -4.06
C GLY A 121 -24.75 -11.97 -3.70
N GLU A 122 -25.38 -11.77 -2.53
CA GLU A 122 -25.72 -10.43 -2.04
C GLU A 122 -24.47 -9.56 -1.83
N VAL A 123 -23.40 -10.15 -1.29
CA VAL A 123 -22.10 -9.47 -1.15
C VAL A 123 -21.56 -9.06 -2.51
N LEU A 124 -21.60 -9.96 -3.49
CA LEU A 124 -21.10 -9.71 -4.84
C LEU A 124 -21.91 -8.66 -5.60
N ALA A 125 -23.22 -8.59 -5.37
CA ALA A 125 -24.08 -7.56 -5.97
C ALA A 125 -23.66 -6.14 -5.56
N VAL A 126 -23.23 -5.96 -4.31
CA VAL A 126 -22.79 -4.66 -3.79
C VAL A 126 -21.31 -4.41 -4.06
N ALA A 127 -20.44 -5.38 -3.79
CA ALA A 127 -18.99 -5.23 -3.92
C ALA A 127 -18.50 -5.22 -5.38
N SER A 128 -19.27 -5.80 -6.31
CA SER A 128 -18.91 -5.97 -7.71
C SER A 128 -20.17 -5.91 -8.60
N PRO A 129 -20.83 -4.75 -8.71
CA PRO A 129 -22.04 -4.62 -9.52
C PRO A 129 -21.77 -4.80 -11.02
N ALA A 130 -20.55 -4.48 -11.47
CA ALA A 130 -20.11 -4.67 -12.86
C ALA A 130 -19.56 -6.08 -13.16
N GLY A 131 -19.50 -6.98 -12.17
CA GLY A 131 -18.96 -8.34 -12.34
C GLY A 131 -17.43 -8.44 -12.27
N ASP A 132 -16.73 -7.41 -11.79
CA ASP A 132 -15.29 -7.48 -11.50
C ASP A 132 -15.02 -8.27 -10.20
N ASP A 133 -15.14 -9.59 -10.29
CA ASP A 133 -15.06 -10.53 -9.17
C ASP A 133 -13.61 -10.87 -8.75
N LYS A 134 -12.64 -10.10 -9.23
CA LYS A 134 -11.21 -10.28 -8.92
C LYS A 134 -10.91 -10.15 -7.42
N PHE A 135 -11.75 -9.48 -6.63
CA PHE A 135 -11.57 -9.39 -5.18
C PHE A 135 -11.76 -10.74 -4.48
N LEU A 136 -12.46 -11.68 -5.12
CA LEU A 136 -12.59 -13.06 -4.65
C LEU A 136 -11.31 -13.86 -4.89
N SER A 137 -10.62 -13.62 -6.00
CA SER A 137 -9.39 -14.34 -6.32
C SER A 137 -8.25 -13.97 -5.37
N SER A 138 -8.37 -12.84 -4.68
CA SER A 138 -7.51 -12.48 -3.56
C SER A 138 -7.81 -11.13 -2.89
N GLU A 139 -7.28 -10.97 -1.66
CA GLU A 139 -7.05 -9.71 -0.90
C GLU A 139 -6.71 -8.48 -1.73
N ALA A 140 -6.01 -8.75 -2.81
CA ALA A 140 -5.70 -7.91 -3.92
C ALA A 140 -6.67 -6.83 -4.37
N HIS A 141 -7.86 -7.22 -4.76
CA HIS A 141 -8.66 -6.37 -5.63
C HIS A 141 -9.72 -5.67 -4.80
N VAL A 142 -9.34 -5.05 -3.67
CA VAL A 142 -10.23 -4.26 -2.82
C VAL A 142 -10.58 -2.89 -3.42
N ARG A 143 -10.00 -2.53 -4.58
CA ARG A 143 -10.31 -1.28 -5.28
C ARG A 143 -11.82 -1.03 -5.48
N PRO A 144 -12.66 -2.03 -5.85
CA PRO A 144 -14.11 -1.87 -5.88
C PRO A 144 -14.70 -1.48 -4.51
N LEU A 145 -14.19 -2.04 -3.41
CA LEU A 145 -14.64 -1.71 -2.04
C LEU A 145 -14.32 -0.27 -1.65
N THR A 146 -13.19 0.29 -2.09
CA THR A 146 -12.81 1.69 -1.80
C THR A 146 -13.73 2.72 -2.47
N GLY A 147 -14.53 2.31 -3.47
CA GLY A 147 -15.49 3.18 -4.16
C GLY A 147 -16.91 3.10 -3.62
N LEU A 148 -17.21 2.17 -2.70
CA LEU A 148 -18.52 2.04 -2.08
C LEU A 148 -18.80 3.22 -1.14
N LYS A 149 -20.07 3.57 -0.90
CA LYS A 149 -20.42 4.51 0.18
C LYS A 149 -20.18 3.86 1.54
N GLU A 150 -19.96 4.67 2.59
CA GLU A 150 -19.56 4.14 3.91
C GLU A 150 -20.56 3.12 4.48
N ASN A 151 -21.86 3.35 4.29
CA ASN A 151 -22.91 2.42 4.73
C ASN A 151 -22.86 1.10 3.95
N ASP A 152 -22.67 1.16 2.64
CA ASP A 152 -22.55 -0.01 1.77
C ASP A 152 -21.28 -0.79 2.09
N LEU A 153 -20.17 -0.11 2.34
CA LEU A 153 -18.91 -0.72 2.78
C LEU A 153 -19.10 -1.42 4.12
N LYS A 154 -19.70 -0.77 5.13
CA LYS A 154 -19.98 -1.41 6.44
C LYS A 154 -20.83 -2.67 6.30
N ALA A 155 -21.87 -2.63 5.45
CA ALA A 155 -22.72 -3.78 5.20
C ALA A 155 -21.96 -4.92 4.48
N VAL A 156 -21.17 -4.59 3.45
CA VAL A 156 -20.32 -5.56 2.75
C VAL A 156 -19.29 -6.18 3.68
N LEU A 157 -18.65 -5.39 4.55
CA LEU A 157 -17.67 -5.87 5.51
C LEU A 157 -18.27 -6.78 6.58
N ALA A 158 -19.45 -6.44 7.10
CA ALA A 158 -20.16 -7.30 8.06
C ALA A 158 -20.46 -8.68 7.44
N ARG A 159 -20.93 -8.69 6.20
CA ARG A 159 -21.22 -9.93 5.45
C ARG A 159 -19.95 -10.70 5.08
N LEU A 160 -18.86 -10.04 4.69
CA LEU A 160 -17.57 -10.68 4.43
C LEU A 160 -17.00 -11.35 5.69
N LYS A 161 -17.10 -10.70 6.85
CA LYS A 161 -16.71 -11.30 8.14
C LYS A 161 -17.54 -12.55 8.45
N GLN A 162 -18.84 -12.49 8.23
CA GLN A 162 -19.73 -13.65 8.39
C GLN A 162 -19.33 -14.79 7.43
N TRP A 163 -19.04 -14.46 6.19
CA TRP A 163 -18.64 -15.41 5.15
C TRP A 163 -17.27 -16.06 5.44
N GLN A 164 -16.30 -15.32 5.98
CA GLN A 164 -14.99 -15.84 6.38
C GLN A 164 -15.10 -16.96 7.43
N THR A 165 -16.11 -16.93 8.30
CA THR A 165 -16.36 -18.02 9.27
C THR A 165 -16.73 -19.35 8.62
N TRP A 166 -17.11 -19.35 7.34
CA TRP A 166 -17.60 -20.54 6.62
C TRP A 166 -16.61 -21.07 5.58
N SER A 167 -15.64 -20.26 5.15
CA SER A 167 -14.71 -20.62 4.10
C SER A 167 -13.32 -20.04 4.40
N PRO A 168 -12.39 -20.87 4.93
CA PRO A 168 -11.01 -20.43 5.18
C PRO A 168 -10.22 -20.15 3.89
N THR A 169 -10.75 -20.50 2.72
CA THR A 169 -10.15 -20.28 1.40
C THR A 169 -10.35 -18.85 0.86
N LEU A 170 -11.30 -18.08 1.40
CA LEU A 170 -11.37 -16.64 1.16
C LEU A 170 -10.36 -15.97 2.07
N ALA A 171 -9.12 -15.93 1.59
CA ALA A 171 -8.08 -15.09 2.15
C ALA A 171 -8.46 -13.63 1.88
N LEU A 172 -9.38 -13.07 2.66
CA LEU A 172 -9.59 -11.65 2.85
C LEU A 172 -9.39 -11.41 4.35
N THR A 173 -8.21 -10.96 4.77
CA THR A 173 -7.98 -10.63 6.17
C THR A 173 -8.82 -9.42 6.59
N SER A 174 -9.31 -9.44 7.82
CA SER A 174 -10.01 -8.30 8.43
C SER A 174 -9.19 -7.00 8.35
N ALA A 175 -7.85 -7.12 8.39
CA ALA A 175 -6.92 -6.00 8.26
C ALA A 175 -7.06 -5.25 6.92
N TRP A 176 -7.27 -5.94 5.81
CA TRP A 176 -7.50 -5.30 4.51
C TRP A 176 -8.83 -4.56 4.42
N CYS A 177 -9.86 -5.15 5.00
CA CYS A 177 -11.17 -4.56 5.07
C CYS A 177 -11.15 -3.27 5.91
N GLU A 178 -10.43 -3.29 7.03
CA GLU A 178 -10.19 -2.12 7.87
C GLU A 178 -9.39 -1.06 7.12
N ALA A 179 -8.33 -1.44 6.42
CA ALA A 179 -7.55 -0.54 5.57
C ALA A 179 -8.44 0.17 4.54
N ALA A 180 -9.28 -0.56 3.80
CA ALA A 180 -10.19 0.01 2.81
C ALA A 180 -11.16 1.05 3.42
N VAL A 181 -11.66 0.81 4.64
CA VAL A 181 -12.49 1.79 5.37
C VAL A 181 -11.69 3.03 5.73
N GLN A 182 -10.45 2.88 6.22
CA GLN A 182 -9.61 4.02 6.55
C GLN A 182 -9.27 4.85 5.30
N LEU A 183 -8.95 4.17 4.18
CA LEU A 183 -8.74 4.82 2.88
C LEU A 183 -9.96 5.61 2.42
N GLN A 184 -11.17 5.08 2.62
CA GLN A 184 -12.40 5.78 2.30
C GLN A 184 -12.61 7.00 3.20
N LYS A 185 -12.47 6.84 4.52
CA LYS A 185 -12.67 7.93 5.49
C LYS A 185 -11.70 9.09 5.29
N ALA A 186 -10.47 8.79 4.89
CA ALA A 186 -9.46 9.80 4.63
C ALA A 186 -9.68 10.53 3.28
N ASN A 187 -10.66 10.10 2.48
CA ASN A 187 -11.02 10.65 1.18
C ASN A 187 -12.48 11.13 1.15
N PRO A 188 -12.89 12.12 1.97
CA PRO A 188 -14.09 12.87 1.65
C PRO A 188 -13.82 13.58 0.31
N LEU A 189 -14.75 13.47 -0.64
CA LEU A 189 -14.74 14.32 -1.82
C LEU A 189 -14.57 15.80 -1.40
N PRO A 190 -13.90 16.63 -2.22
CA PRO A 190 -13.25 17.85 -1.77
C PRO A 190 -14.27 18.88 -1.27
N ASP A 191 -14.28 19.07 0.05
CA ASP A 191 -14.61 20.31 0.76
C ASP A 191 -13.99 20.19 2.15
N THR A 192 -12.67 20.34 2.23
CA THR A 192 -12.00 20.51 3.52
C THR A 192 -11.04 21.67 3.39
N GLU A 193 -11.34 22.70 4.16
CA GLU A 193 -10.60 23.96 4.30
C GLU A 193 -9.07 23.78 4.32
N PRO A 194 -8.32 24.76 3.80
CA PRO A 194 -6.86 24.72 3.83
C PRO A 194 -6.31 24.57 5.26
N ASP A 195 -5.25 23.78 5.40
CA ASP A 195 -4.52 23.61 6.67
C ASP A 195 -4.07 24.98 7.22
N PRO A 196 -4.52 25.38 8.43
CA PRO A 196 -4.14 26.66 9.05
C PRO A 196 -2.62 26.85 9.19
N LYS A 197 -1.85 25.76 9.31
CA LYS A 197 -0.38 25.83 9.33
C LYS A 197 0.20 26.13 7.95
N ALA A 198 -0.36 25.55 6.89
CA ALA A 198 0.04 25.86 5.52
C ALA A 198 -0.27 27.32 5.17
N GLU A 199 -1.41 27.86 5.64
CA GLU A 199 -1.77 29.27 5.47
C GLU A 199 -0.81 30.22 6.20
N ALA A 200 -0.41 29.87 7.44
CA ALA A 200 0.56 30.65 8.21
C ALA A 200 1.96 30.63 7.56
N VAL A 201 2.42 29.47 7.09
CA VAL A 201 3.70 29.33 6.37
C VAL A 201 3.70 30.17 5.09
N GLU A 202 2.61 30.15 4.32
CA GLU A 202 2.53 30.93 3.09
C GLU A 202 2.47 32.45 3.34
N LYS A 203 1.80 32.89 4.42
CA LYS A 203 1.83 34.31 4.84
C LYS A 203 3.25 34.77 5.16
N VAL A 204 4.05 33.95 5.85
CA VAL A 204 5.45 34.27 6.18
C VAL A 204 6.32 34.26 4.93
N LEU A 205 6.20 33.24 4.07
CA LEU A 205 6.96 33.17 2.81
C LEU A 205 6.64 34.35 1.88
N LYS A 206 5.38 34.78 1.81
CA LYS A 206 4.96 35.95 1.03
C LYS A 206 5.61 37.26 1.52
N LEU A 207 5.72 37.43 2.84
CA LEU A 207 6.40 38.58 3.45
C LEU A 207 7.90 38.59 3.08
N PHE A 208 8.56 37.43 3.17
CA PHE A 208 9.98 37.29 2.86
C PHE A 208 10.32 37.48 1.39
N ARG A 209 9.48 36.97 0.48
CA ARG A 209 9.63 37.20 -0.96
C ARG A 209 9.57 38.70 -1.28
N GLY A 210 8.69 39.45 -0.60
CA GLY A 210 8.64 40.91 -0.70
C GLY A 210 9.93 41.60 -0.24
N VAL A 211 10.51 41.16 0.89
CA VAL A 211 11.78 41.68 1.39
C VAL A 211 12.93 41.37 0.42
N LYS A 212 13.06 40.12 -0.05
CA LYS A 212 14.13 39.69 -0.98
C LYS A 212 14.08 40.44 -2.32
N ALA A 213 12.89 40.66 -2.86
CA ALA A 213 12.69 41.42 -4.09
C ALA A 213 13.01 42.92 -3.96
N SER A 214 13.03 43.43 -2.73
CA SER A 214 13.31 44.85 -2.43
C SER A 214 14.78 45.10 -2.08
N LEU A 215 15.63 44.07 -2.08
CA LEU A 215 17.03 44.21 -1.69
C LEU A 215 17.85 44.88 -2.81
N PRO A 216 18.60 45.95 -2.50
CA PRO A 216 19.52 46.56 -3.46
C PRO A 216 20.63 45.59 -3.90
N ALA A 217 21.16 45.78 -5.11
CA ALA A 217 22.27 44.98 -5.64
C ALA A 217 23.58 45.08 -4.82
N SER A 218 23.67 46.05 -3.90
CA SER A 218 24.79 46.25 -2.96
C SER A 218 24.74 45.33 -1.73
N VAL A 219 23.68 44.53 -1.56
CA VAL A 219 23.55 43.62 -0.42
C VAL A 219 24.55 42.47 -0.55
N SER A 220 25.35 42.27 0.50
CA SER A 220 26.43 41.27 0.50
C SER A 220 25.91 39.86 0.24
N LYS A 221 26.67 39.05 -0.51
CA LYS A 221 26.39 37.63 -0.80
C LYS A 221 25.97 36.84 0.46
N LYS A 222 26.57 37.15 1.61
CA LYS A 222 26.25 36.54 2.91
C LYS A 222 24.80 36.76 3.35
N VAL A 223 24.24 37.95 3.12
CA VAL A 223 22.84 38.28 3.48
C VAL A 223 21.85 37.58 2.54
N ALA A 224 22.20 37.45 1.25
CA ALA A 224 21.42 36.65 0.30
C ALA A 224 21.45 35.15 0.64
N ASP A 225 22.61 34.64 1.05
CA ASP A 225 22.79 33.25 1.48
C ASP A 225 22.02 32.97 2.78
N ASP A 226 22.05 33.88 3.76
CA ASP A 226 21.34 33.73 5.03
C ASP A 226 19.81 33.84 4.88
N LEU A 227 19.32 34.68 3.97
CA LEU A 227 17.90 34.71 3.59
C LEU A 227 17.46 33.44 2.88
N THR A 228 18.34 32.84 2.07
CA THR A 228 18.07 31.56 1.41
C THR A 228 18.02 30.41 2.43
N LYS A 229 18.95 30.36 3.39
CA LYS A 229 18.92 29.41 4.51
C LYS A 229 17.68 29.58 5.38
N PHE A 230 17.23 30.81 5.61
CA PHE A 230 16.03 31.09 6.39
C PHE A 230 14.75 30.70 5.63
N GLU A 231 14.70 30.95 4.31
CA GLU A 231 13.61 30.46 3.45
C GLU A 231 13.52 28.92 3.46
N MET A 232 14.67 28.24 3.41
CA MET A 232 14.74 26.78 3.56
C MET A 232 14.24 26.33 4.94
N ALA A 233 14.67 26.99 6.01
CA ALA A 233 14.22 26.68 7.38
C ALA A 233 12.71 26.91 7.57
N VAL A 234 12.12 27.92 6.92
CA VAL A 234 10.68 28.19 6.96
C VAL A 234 9.91 27.14 6.15
N ARG A 235 10.45 26.66 5.03
CA ARG A 235 9.89 25.52 4.28
C ARG A 235 9.93 24.21 5.07
N GLU A 236 10.85 24.07 6.01
CA GLU A 236 10.97 22.94 6.94
C GLU A 236 10.01 23.03 8.14
N ILE A 237 9.36 24.18 8.39
CA ILE A 237 8.37 24.32 9.47
C ILE A 237 7.17 23.41 9.16
N GLY A 238 7.00 22.36 9.98
CA GLY A 238 6.00 21.31 9.82
C GLY A 238 6.57 19.99 9.28
N ARG A 239 7.69 20.02 8.55
CA ARG A 239 8.37 18.82 8.04
C ARG A 239 9.31 18.22 9.09
N HIS A 240 8.74 17.72 10.18
CA HIS A 240 9.54 17.00 11.16
C HIS A 240 10.00 15.66 10.59
N ALA A 241 11.32 15.51 10.40
CA ALA A 241 11.90 14.23 10.04
C ALA A 241 11.64 13.21 11.16
N THR A 242 10.88 12.16 10.86
CA THR A 242 10.60 11.04 11.78
C THR A 242 11.53 9.85 11.58
N THR A 243 12.44 9.96 10.60
CA THR A 243 13.42 8.93 10.24
C THR A 243 14.85 9.44 10.33
N GLY A 244 15.80 8.52 10.51
CA GLY A 244 17.24 8.79 10.49
C GLY A 244 17.87 8.67 9.09
N ILE A 245 17.07 8.52 8.03
CA ILE A 245 17.55 8.44 6.65
C ILE A 245 17.64 9.86 6.09
N SER A 246 18.86 10.35 5.85
CA SER A 246 19.11 11.78 5.62
C SER A 246 18.53 12.37 4.32
N TRP A 247 18.18 11.53 3.34
CA TRP A 247 17.60 12.00 2.08
C TRP A 247 16.05 12.02 2.04
N THR A 248 15.41 11.72 3.18
CA THR A 248 13.94 11.60 3.29
C THR A 248 13.46 12.09 4.65
N GLU A 249 12.16 12.40 4.78
CA GLU A 249 11.60 12.98 6.00
C GLU A 249 10.85 11.95 6.83
N ALA A 250 10.21 10.96 6.18
CA ALA A 250 9.51 9.88 6.84
C ALA A 250 9.70 8.57 6.09
N THR A 251 9.41 7.44 6.74
CA THR A 251 9.35 6.14 6.08
C THR A 251 7.96 5.57 6.22
N TRP A 252 7.41 5.07 5.12
CA TRP A 252 6.13 4.37 5.12
C TRP A 252 6.37 2.92 4.73
N ASN A 253 5.99 1.98 5.59
CA ASN A 253 6.35 0.56 5.45
C ASN A 253 5.10 -0.34 5.44
N PRO A 254 4.28 -0.32 4.37
CA PRO A 254 3.07 -1.12 4.29
C PRO A 254 3.35 -2.63 4.10
N LEU A 255 4.61 -3.05 3.97
CA LEU A 255 5.01 -4.47 3.97
C LEU A 255 6.39 -4.69 4.59
N HIS A 256 6.67 -5.91 5.00
CA HIS A 256 7.92 -6.35 5.62
C HIS A 256 8.40 -7.66 5.01
N GLY A 257 9.72 -7.86 5.00
CA GLY A 257 10.33 -9.02 4.35
C GLY A 257 10.89 -8.70 2.97
N CYS A 258 11.82 -9.53 2.51
CA CYS A 258 12.48 -9.43 1.22
C CYS A 258 13.18 -10.77 0.88
N ALA A 259 13.95 -10.80 -0.19
CA ALA A 259 14.86 -11.89 -0.55
C ALA A 259 16.19 -11.31 -1.03
N TYR A 260 17.25 -12.11 -0.91
CA TYR A 260 18.56 -11.79 -1.46
C TYR A 260 18.47 -11.54 -2.97
N ALA A 261 19.07 -10.45 -3.45
CA ALA A 261 19.01 -10.05 -4.86
C ALA A 261 20.39 -9.81 -5.49
N SER A 262 21.37 -9.36 -4.70
CA SER A 262 22.70 -8.98 -5.15
C SER A 262 23.68 -8.88 -3.97
N GLN A 263 24.97 -8.62 -4.27
CA GLN A 263 26.01 -8.51 -3.24
C GLN A 263 25.76 -7.40 -2.20
N GLY A 264 24.96 -6.38 -2.50
CA GLY A 264 24.51 -5.40 -1.51
C GLY A 264 23.65 -6.00 -0.38
N CYS A 265 23.03 -7.17 -0.61
CA CYS A 265 22.19 -7.83 0.39
C CYS A 265 22.97 -8.64 1.43
N LYS A 266 24.28 -8.89 1.23
CA LYS A 266 25.10 -9.74 2.11
C LYS A 266 25.09 -9.28 3.57
N PHE A 267 25.07 -7.96 3.79
CA PHE A 267 25.06 -7.35 5.12
C PHE A 267 23.84 -6.47 5.35
N CYS A 268 22.68 -6.92 4.86
CA CYS A 268 21.45 -6.15 4.88
C CYS A 268 21.05 -5.69 6.29
N TYR A 269 21.06 -4.38 6.53
CA TYR A 269 20.65 -3.81 7.83
C TYR A 269 19.20 -4.17 8.17
N ALA A 270 18.31 -4.24 7.17
CA ALA A 270 16.90 -4.55 7.38
C ALA A 270 16.74 -6.00 7.86
N ALA A 271 17.44 -6.97 7.24
CA ALA A 271 17.46 -8.35 7.70
C ALA A 271 18.00 -8.46 9.14
N LYS A 272 19.08 -7.73 9.46
CA LYS A 272 19.61 -7.67 10.83
C LYS A 272 18.59 -7.12 11.82
N GLN A 273 17.91 -6.03 11.51
CA GLN A 273 16.87 -5.45 12.38
C GLN A 273 15.70 -6.42 12.59
N MET A 274 15.26 -7.09 11.51
CA MET A 274 14.17 -8.07 11.53
C MET A 274 14.52 -9.33 12.32
N ALA A 275 15.76 -9.82 12.22
CA ALA A 275 16.23 -10.98 12.97
C ALA A 275 16.57 -10.68 14.44
N THR A 276 16.74 -9.41 14.80
CA THR A 276 17.13 -8.99 16.17
C THR A 276 16.04 -8.14 16.81
N ARG A 277 16.13 -6.81 16.72
CA ARG A 277 15.27 -5.83 17.42
C ARG A 277 13.78 -6.04 17.15
N LEU A 278 13.42 -6.45 15.93
CA LEU A 278 12.03 -6.59 15.49
C LEU A 278 11.56 -8.05 15.43
N LYS A 279 12.36 -9.01 15.91
CA LYS A 279 12.06 -10.45 15.82
C LYS A 279 10.70 -10.82 16.43
N HIS A 280 10.34 -10.19 17.55
CA HIS A 280 9.06 -10.43 18.22
C HIS A 280 7.87 -9.87 17.44
N ARG A 281 8.06 -8.75 16.72
CA ARG A 281 7.01 -8.14 15.90
C ARG A 281 6.83 -8.86 14.56
N TYR A 282 7.91 -9.42 14.01
CA TYR A 282 7.93 -10.06 12.70
C TYR A 282 8.61 -11.43 12.74
N PRO A 283 8.02 -12.42 13.44
CA PRO A 283 8.65 -13.70 13.69
C PRO A 283 8.91 -14.46 12.37
N GLY A 284 10.17 -14.87 12.18
CA GLY A 284 10.57 -15.71 11.06
C GLY A 284 10.71 -15.01 9.70
N LEU A 285 10.62 -13.67 9.63
CA LEU A 285 10.91 -12.93 8.39
C LEU A 285 12.40 -12.85 8.06
N ALA A 286 13.26 -12.91 9.08
CA ALA A 286 14.70 -12.94 8.91
C ALA A 286 15.35 -13.86 9.96
N GLU A 287 16.56 -14.30 9.65
CA GLU A 287 17.33 -15.23 10.48
C GLU A 287 18.81 -14.84 10.56
N GLU A 288 19.45 -15.25 11.64
CA GLU A 288 20.90 -15.18 11.82
C GLU A 288 21.53 -16.47 11.32
N ARG A 289 22.61 -16.37 10.54
CA ARG A 289 23.44 -17.50 10.11
C ARG A 289 24.90 -17.20 10.44
N VAL A 290 25.63 -18.19 10.96
CA VAL A 290 27.08 -18.09 11.17
C VAL A 290 27.78 -18.67 9.95
N VAL A 291 28.56 -17.83 9.25
CA VAL A 291 29.32 -18.22 8.06
C VAL A 291 30.77 -17.81 8.28
N LYS A 292 31.69 -18.77 8.31
CA LYS A 292 33.13 -18.52 8.57
C LYS A 292 33.36 -17.63 9.80
N GLU A 293 32.74 -18.00 10.92
CA GLU A 293 32.80 -17.26 12.20
C GLU A 293 32.17 -15.85 12.20
N GLU A 294 31.63 -15.39 11.06
CA GLU A 294 30.89 -14.13 10.98
C GLU A 294 29.37 -14.35 11.12
N LYS A 295 28.73 -13.52 11.95
CA LYS A 295 27.26 -13.48 12.06
C LYS A 295 26.66 -12.65 10.91
N LEU A 296 25.94 -13.33 10.03
CA LEU A 296 25.22 -12.74 8.90
C LEU A 296 23.71 -12.84 9.12
N TYR A 297 22.96 -11.93 8.49
CA TYR A 297 21.51 -11.87 8.64
C TYR A 297 20.84 -11.87 7.27
N PHE A 298 19.85 -12.74 7.09
CA PHE A 298 19.17 -12.91 5.81
C PHE A 298 17.66 -12.90 6.01
N PHE A 299 16.94 -12.31 5.06
CA PHE A 299 15.51 -12.53 4.98
C PHE A 299 15.23 -13.98 4.55
N THR A 300 14.12 -14.54 5.02
CA THR A 300 13.70 -15.93 4.75
C THR A 300 12.85 -16.07 3.48
N ASN A 301 12.85 -15.05 2.61
CA ASN A 301 11.97 -14.90 1.44
C ASN A 301 10.47 -14.79 1.78
N LYS A 302 10.13 -14.75 3.07
CA LYS A 302 8.75 -14.50 3.51
C LYS A 302 8.42 -13.03 3.35
N ILE A 303 7.26 -12.77 2.74
CA ILE A 303 6.68 -11.44 2.62
C ILE A 303 5.46 -11.36 3.53
N LEU A 304 5.46 -10.35 4.39
CA LEU A 304 4.33 -9.97 5.23
C LEU A 304 3.78 -8.64 4.71
N LEU A 305 2.57 -8.67 4.18
CA LEU A 305 1.83 -7.45 3.84
C LEU A 305 1.20 -6.91 5.13
N ASP A 306 1.24 -5.60 5.35
CA ASP A 306 0.68 -4.95 6.53
C ASP A 306 -0.41 -3.94 6.13
N PRO A 307 -1.64 -4.39 5.84
CA PRO A 307 -2.67 -3.56 5.22
C PRO A 307 -3.12 -2.41 6.11
N LYS A 308 -3.08 -2.59 7.43
CA LYS A 308 -3.48 -1.54 8.39
C LYS A 308 -2.63 -0.28 8.27
N ASP A 309 -1.40 -0.41 7.75
CA ASP A 309 -0.47 0.70 7.57
C ASP A 309 -0.66 1.39 6.21
N LEU A 310 -1.50 0.88 5.31
CA LEU A 310 -1.71 1.47 3.98
C LEU A 310 -2.26 2.89 4.02
N ALA A 311 -3.14 3.18 4.98
CA ALA A 311 -3.80 4.49 5.07
C ALA A 311 -2.93 5.56 5.78
N GLU A 312 -1.75 5.20 6.29
CA GLU A 312 -0.88 6.11 7.04
C GLU A 312 -0.62 7.44 6.31
N PRO A 313 -0.24 7.46 5.01
CA PRO A 313 0.01 8.72 4.30
C PRO A 313 -1.26 9.56 4.06
N LEU A 314 -2.45 8.97 4.15
CA LEU A 314 -3.70 9.73 3.97
C LEU A 314 -4.15 10.42 5.26
N ALA A 315 -3.75 9.87 6.40
CA ALA A 315 -4.05 10.41 7.72
C ALA A 315 -3.16 11.60 8.09
N ASP A 316 -1.92 11.63 7.60
CA ASP A 316 -1.02 12.75 7.79
C ASP A 316 -1.21 13.80 6.70
N ARG A 317 -1.78 14.97 7.05
CA ARG A 317 -1.97 16.07 6.10
C ARG A 317 -0.76 17.01 6.01
N THR A 318 0.30 16.73 6.76
CA THR A 318 1.53 17.52 6.74
C THR A 318 2.37 17.09 5.53
N PRO A 319 2.64 17.94 4.53
CA PRO A 319 3.46 17.58 3.38
C PRO A 319 4.80 17.00 3.80
N LYS A 320 5.14 15.83 3.24
CA LYS A 320 6.32 15.05 3.62
C LYS A 320 6.90 14.31 2.44
N ARG A 321 8.21 14.10 2.48
CA ARG A 321 8.92 13.15 1.64
C ARG A 321 9.01 11.79 2.32
N TYR A 322 8.30 10.81 1.77
CA TYR A 322 8.29 9.43 2.23
C TYR A 322 9.28 8.57 1.44
N PHE A 323 10.14 7.85 2.15
CA PHE A 323 10.74 6.64 1.61
C PHE A 323 9.81 5.45 1.84
N VAL A 324 9.32 4.89 0.73
CA VAL A 324 8.39 3.76 0.73
C VAL A 324 9.18 2.46 0.82
N ASN A 325 8.82 1.62 1.78
CA ASN A 325 9.42 0.30 2.04
C ASN A 325 10.92 0.35 2.42
N SER A 326 11.26 1.10 3.46
CA SER A 326 12.63 1.20 3.96
C SER A 326 13.21 -0.09 4.55
N MET A 327 12.41 -1.13 4.78
CA MET A 327 12.90 -2.44 5.29
C MET A 327 12.38 -3.63 4.47
N SER A 328 11.97 -3.39 3.23
CA SER A 328 11.40 -4.38 2.32
C SER A 328 11.60 -3.95 0.87
N ASP A 329 11.07 -4.71 -0.10
CA ASP A 329 11.11 -4.34 -1.51
C ASP A 329 9.71 -4.50 -2.11
N LEU A 330 9.09 -3.38 -2.51
CA LEU A 330 7.72 -3.34 -3.03
C LEU A 330 7.54 -4.21 -4.29
N PHE A 331 8.61 -4.40 -5.07
CA PHE A 331 8.58 -5.17 -6.31
C PHE A 331 9.14 -6.59 -6.14
N HIS A 332 9.37 -7.06 -4.91
CA HIS A 332 9.70 -8.45 -4.63
C HIS A 332 8.65 -9.42 -5.21
N GLU A 333 9.03 -10.49 -5.91
CA GLU A 333 8.12 -11.44 -6.59
C GLU A 333 6.97 -11.98 -5.72
N GLY A 334 7.21 -12.17 -4.42
CA GLY A 334 6.21 -12.56 -3.42
C GLY A 334 5.22 -11.45 -3.01
N VAL A 335 5.47 -10.18 -3.34
CA VAL A 335 4.50 -9.08 -3.20
C VAL A 335 3.56 -9.18 -4.38
N ARG A 336 2.27 -9.29 -4.13
CA ARG A 336 1.28 -9.44 -5.19
C ARG A 336 1.01 -8.10 -5.86
N GLU A 337 0.73 -8.10 -7.17
CA GLU A 337 0.60 -6.86 -7.97
C GLU A 337 -0.49 -5.92 -7.48
N ASP A 338 -1.55 -6.50 -6.98
CA ASP A 338 -2.64 -5.83 -6.34
C ASP A 338 -2.30 -5.07 -5.06
N PHE A 339 -1.38 -5.60 -4.25
CA PHE A 339 -0.82 -4.85 -3.12
C PHE A 339 -0.11 -3.61 -3.62
N ILE A 340 0.67 -3.77 -4.70
CA ILE A 340 1.36 -2.67 -5.35
C ILE A 340 0.33 -1.65 -5.85
N ASN A 341 -0.78 -2.08 -6.45
CA ASN A 341 -1.88 -1.19 -6.82
C ASN A 341 -2.45 -0.41 -5.63
N ALA A 342 -2.69 -1.05 -4.49
CA ALA A 342 -3.19 -0.36 -3.30
C ALA A 342 -2.18 0.69 -2.78
N VAL A 343 -0.89 0.35 -2.74
CA VAL A 343 0.18 1.29 -2.35
C VAL A 343 0.23 2.49 -3.31
N PHE A 344 0.18 2.25 -4.63
CA PHE A 344 0.16 3.33 -5.62
C PHE A 344 -1.13 4.14 -5.59
N ASP A 345 -2.29 3.53 -5.34
CA ASP A 345 -3.57 4.24 -5.18
C ASP A 345 -3.49 5.21 -3.99
N VAL A 346 -2.86 4.82 -2.88
CA VAL A 346 -2.60 5.71 -1.73
C VAL A 346 -1.70 6.87 -2.12
N MET A 347 -0.56 6.58 -2.75
CA MET A 347 0.41 7.62 -3.16
C MET A 347 -0.22 8.63 -4.13
N GLU A 348 -1.06 8.16 -5.05
CA GLU A 348 -1.76 9.00 -6.01
C GLU A 348 -2.84 9.87 -5.35
N ARG A 349 -3.51 9.37 -4.31
CA ARG A 349 -4.53 10.11 -3.56
C ARG A 349 -3.92 11.13 -2.60
N ALA A 350 -2.86 10.76 -1.89
CA ALA A 350 -2.15 11.63 -0.96
C ALA A 350 -1.06 12.44 -1.68
N TRP A 351 -1.49 13.18 -2.71
CA TRP A 351 -0.62 13.93 -3.62
C TRP A 351 0.14 15.09 -2.95
N TRP A 352 -0.26 15.49 -1.74
CA TRP A 352 0.45 16.49 -0.94
C TRP A 352 1.78 15.96 -0.37
N HIS A 353 2.04 14.65 -0.48
CA HIS A 353 3.34 14.06 -0.16
C HIS A 353 4.16 13.77 -1.42
N GLN A 354 5.46 13.61 -1.23
CA GLN A 354 6.37 13.09 -2.22
C GLN A 354 6.81 11.68 -1.82
N TYR A 355 6.82 10.73 -2.76
CA TYR A 355 7.17 9.34 -2.51
C TYR A 355 8.43 8.95 -3.26
N GLN A 356 9.38 8.37 -2.55
CA GLN A 356 10.59 7.77 -3.09
C GLN A 356 10.46 6.26 -2.96
N ILE A 357 10.46 5.56 -4.09
CA ILE A 357 10.39 4.10 -4.15
C ILE A 357 11.73 3.61 -4.68
N LEU A 358 12.32 2.63 -3.99
CA LEU A 358 13.60 2.03 -4.35
C LEU A 358 13.46 0.51 -4.43
N THR A 359 14.02 -0.10 -5.48
CA THR A 359 13.99 -1.56 -5.65
C THR A 359 15.29 -2.12 -6.21
N LYS A 360 15.55 -3.41 -5.95
CA LYS A 360 16.57 -4.20 -6.67
C LYS A 360 15.98 -5.02 -7.82
N ARG A 361 14.68 -4.88 -8.10
CA ARG A 361 13.91 -5.58 -9.13
C ARG A 361 13.26 -4.59 -10.12
N PRO A 362 14.06 -3.72 -10.76
CA PRO A 362 13.52 -2.67 -11.62
C PRO A 362 12.84 -3.22 -12.87
N GLU A 363 13.11 -4.46 -13.29
CA GLU A 363 12.41 -5.12 -14.39
C GLU A 363 10.89 -5.25 -14.13
N ARG A 364 10.54 -5.62 -12.89
CA ARG A 364 9.14 -5.73 -12.49
C ARG A 364 8.51 -4.35 -12.33
N MET A 365 9.25 -3.40 -11.74
CA MET A 365 8.82 -2.00 -11.61
C MET A 365 8.54 -1.36 -12.96
N ALA A 366 9.42 -1.58 -13.95
CA ALA A 366 9.26 -1.07 -15.30
C ALA A 366 7.99 -1.63 -15.95
N THR A 367 7.83 -2.95 -15.92
CA THR A 367 6.64 -3.62 -16.47
C THR A 367 5.35 -3.13 -15.79
N TYR A 368 5.37 -2.99 -14.46
CA TYR A 368 4.22 -2.50 -13.70
C TYR A 368 3.88 -1.03 -14.03
N SER A 369 4.86 -0.13 -14.00
CA SER A 369 4.65 1.30 -14.27
C SER A 369 4.18 1.56 -15.70
N GLN A 370 4.71 0.82 -16.68
CA GLN A 370 4.27 0.89 -18.08
C GLN A 370 2.78 0.55 -18.23
N ARG A 371 2.31 -0.48 -17.53
CA ARG A 371 0.89 -0.85 -17.52
C ARG A 371 0.02 0.15 -16.75
N ARG A 372 0.46 0.55 -15.55
CA ARG A 372 -0.33 1.45 -14.68
C ARG A 372 -0.49 2.85 -15.26
N TYR A 373 0.49 3.31 -16.03
CA TYR A 373 0.51 4.61 -16.68
C TYR A 373 0.51 4.47 -18.20
N ALA A 374 -0.16 3.44 -18.75
CA ALA A 374 -0.19 3.20 -20.19
C ALA A 374 -0.86 4.37 -20.95
N ASP A 375 -1.94 4.88 -20.38
CA ASP A 375 -2.88 5.87 -20.94
C ASP A 375 -2.75 7.27 -20.32
N ARG A 376 -1.80 7.47 -19.40
CA ARG A 376 -1.57 8.75 -18.71
C ARG A 376 -0.11 8.94 -18.31
N GLU A 377 0.26 10.19 -18.03
CA GLU A 377 1.58 10.50 -17.47
C GLU A 377 1.71 10.02 -16.01
N PRO A 378 2.91 9.57 -15.58
CA PRO A 378 3.15 9.19 -14.20
C PRO A 378 3.07 10.41 -13.27
N PRO A 379 2.56 10.26 -12.04
CA PRO A 379 2.46 11.35 -11.10
C PRO A 379 3.84 11.91 -10.71
N PRO A 380 4.04 13.23 -10.82
CA PRO A 380 5.33 13.86 -10.55
C PRO A 380 5.85 13.71 -9.12
N HIS A 381 4.95 13.56 -8.15
CA HIS A 381 5.31 13.35 -6.74
C HIS A 381 5.68 11.89 -6.41
N ILE A 382 5.70 10.97 -7.38
CA ILE A 382 6.08 9.56 -7.20
C ILE A 382 7.37 9.24 -7.97
N TRP A 383 8.48 9.04 -7.24
CA TRP A 383 9.82 8.86 -7.78
C TRP A 383 10.22 7.39 -7.72
N LEU A 384 10.52 6.81 -8.88
CA LEU A 384 10.85 5.40 -9.00
C LEU A 384 12.34 5.22 -9.27
N GLY A 385 13.01 4.44 -8.44
CA GLY A 385 14.46 4.28 -8.50
C GLY A 385 14.94 2.86 -8.31
N ALA A 386 16.19 2.63 -8.70
CA ALA A 386 16.87 1.35 -8.58
C ALA A 386 18.08 1.45 -7.66
N THR A 387 18.33 0.42 -6.84
CA THR A 387 19.62 0.29 -6.16
C THR A 387 20.68 -0.09 -7.19
N ILE A 388 21.89 0.47 -7.11
CA ILE A 388 23.03 0.13 -7.96
C ILE A 388 24.29 0.00 -7.10
N GLU A 389 24.72 -1.21 -6.79
CA GLU A 389 25.86 -1.38 -5.91
C GLU A 389 27.22 -1.34 -6.62
N ASN A 390 27.27 -1.67 -7.91
CA ASN A 390 28.51 -1.75 -8.69
C ASN A 390 28.17 -1.67 -10.21
N GLN A 391 29.20 -1.70 -11.06
CA GLN A 391 29.03 -1.64 -12.52
C GLN A 391 28.16 -2.78 -13.07
N GLU A 392 28.32 -4.00 -12.57
CA GLU A 392 27.54 -5.16 -13.05
C GLU A 392 26.04 -4.94 -12.82
N GLU A 393 25.65 -4.49 -11.63
CA GLU A 393 24.25 -4.18 -11.33
C GLU A 393 23.77 -2.94 -12.08
N PHE A 394 24.64 -1.97 -12.37
CA PHE A 394 24.31 -0.83 -13.22
C PHE A 394 23.93 -1.29 -14.62
N ASP A 395 24.80 -2.05 -15.28
CA ASP A 395 24.60 -2.53 -16.64
C ASP A 395 23.34 -3.39 -16.76
N LYS A 396 23.07 -4.21 -15.74
CA LYS A 396 21.86 -5.04 -15.65
C LYS A 396 20.59 -4.23 -15.48
N ARG A 397 20.57 -3.25 -14.57
CA ARG A 397 19.34 -2.59 -14.08
C ARG A 397 18.97 -1.34 -14.85
N ILE A 398 19.95 -0.64 -15.42
CA ILE A 398 19.73 0.68 -16.02
C ILE A 398 18.76 0.65 -17.21
N LYS A 399 18.77 -0.42 -18.02
CA LYS A 399 17.82 -0.61 -19.12
C LYS A 399 16.36 -0.71 -18.66
N HIS A 400 16.13 -1.23 -17.46
CA HIS A 400 14.79 -1.34 -16.88
C HIS A 400 14.35 -0.01 -16.28
N LEU A 401 15.26 0.70 -15.60
CA LEU A 401 14.96 2.04 -15.10
C LEU A 401 14.65 3.01 -16.25
N ALA A 402 15.44 2.97 -17.34
CA ALA A 402 15.19 3.70 -18.58
C ALA A 402 13.79 3.45 -19.16
N ALA A 403 13.26 2.24 -19.02
CA ALA A 403 11.95 1.85 -19.52
C ALA A 403 10.80 2.15 -18.52
N THR A 404 11.11 2.61 -17.31
CA THR A 404 10.13 2.87 -16.25
C THR A 404 9.40 4.19 -16.51
N LYS A 405 8.06 4.16 -16.47
CA LYS A 405 7.26 5.40 -16.52
C LYS A 405 7.27 6.07 -15.14
N THR A 406 8.14 7.06 -14.96
CA THR A 406 8.25 7.89 -13.75
C THR A 406 8.66 9.30 -14.11
N ALA A 407 8.30 10.28 -13.29
CA ALA A 407 8.76 11.66 -13.46
C ALA A 407 10.22 11.85 -13.02
N VAL A 408 10.70 11.04 -12.06
CA VAL A 408 12.06 11.13 -11.54
C VAL A 408 12.66 9.72 -11.48
N PRO A 409 13.36 9.29 -12.54
CA PRO A 409 14.18 8.09 -12.51
C PRO A 409 15.45 8.36 -11.69
N TRP A 410 15.68 7.58 -10.63
CA TRP A 410 16.80 7.83 -9.71
C TRP A 410 17.57 6.57 -9.32
N LEU A 411 18.83 6.76 -8.94
CA LEU A 411 19.73 5.70 -8.49
C LEU A 411 20.05 5.86 -7.01
N SER A 412 19.93 4.77 -6.27
CA SER A 412 20.58 4.67 -4.95
C SER A 412 21.80 3.78 -5.09
N CYS A 413 22.96 4.42 -5.16
CA CYS A 413 24.26 3.78 -5.15
C CYS A 413 24.65 3.39 -3.71
N GLU A 414 23.85 2.51 -3.10
CA GLU A 414 23.95 2.14 -1.68
C GLU A 414 23.63 0.65 -1.41
N PRO A 415 24.54 -0.11 -0.77
CA PRO A 415 25.93 0.27 -0.54
C PRO A 415 26.68 0.40 -1.86
N LEU A 416 27.54 1.42 -2.00
CA LEU A 416 28.48 1.50 -3.12
C LEU A 416 29.64 0.51 -2.91
N LEU A 417 29.77 -0.45 -3.81
CA LEU A 417 30.70 -1.59 -3.74
C LEU A 417 31.74 -1.58 -4.87
N GLY A 418 31.85 -0.50 -5.63
CA GLY A 418 32.84 -0.34 -6.69
C GLY A 418 32.63 0.93 -7.51
N LEU A 419 33.54 1.18 -8.45
CA LEU A 419 33.37 2.21 -9.47
C LEU A 419 32.14 1.91 -10.34
N ILE A 420 31.42 2.98 -10.69
CA ILE A 420 30.31 2.96 -11.64
C ILE A 420 30.56 4.07 -12.66
N ASN A 421 30.48 3.71 -13.94
CA ASN A 421 30.47 4.61 -15.07
C ASN A 421 29.02 4.76 -15.56
N LEU A 422 28.46 5.95 -15.39
CA LEU A 422 27.10 6.30 -15.82
C LEU A 422 26.99 6.41 -17.36
N GLY A 423 28.12 6.57 -18.06
CA GLY A 423 28.16 6.88 -19.48
C GLY A 423 27.43 8.19 -19.81
N ASP A 424 26.82 8.26 -21.00
CA ASP A 424 26.06 9.45 -21.43
C ASP A 424 24.57 9.39 -21.06
N LYS A 425 24.20 8.59 -20.06
CA LYS A 425 22.80 8.27 -19.76
C LYS A 425 22.10 9.43 -19.04
N LYS A 426 21.61 10.40 -19.82
CA LYS A 426 20.74 11.52 -19.40
C LYS A 426 19.35 11.10 -18.89
N GLN A 427 19.12 9.81 -18.65
CA GLN A 427 17.82 9.27 -18.22
C GLN A 427 17.75 9.07 -16.70
N VAL A 428 18.75 9.56 -15.97
CA VAL A 428 18.79 9.56 -14.50
C VAL A 428 18.76 11.00 -14.04
N GLU A 429 17.82 11.34 -13.17
CA GLU A 429 17.62 12.70 -12.67
C GLU A 429 18.30 12.92 -11.31
N TRP A 430 18.54 11.84 -10.55
CA TRP A 430 19.10 11.91 -9.22
C TRP A 430 19.92 10.67 -8.85
N VAL A 431 21.09 10.89 -8.26
CA VAL A 431 21.99 9.85 -7.76
C VAL A 431 22.27 10.08 -6.28
N VAL A 432 21.89 9.11 -5.46
CA VAL A 432 22.22 9.07 -4.04
C VAL A 432 23.40 8.13 -3.83
N VAL A 433 24.46 8.59 -3.17
CA VAL A 433 25.64 7.77 -2.87
C VAL A 433 25.81 7.56 -1.38
N GLY A 434 26.13 6.33 -0.99
CA GLY A 434 26.39 6.02 0.40
C GLY A 434 27.08 4.67 0.64
N GLY A 435 27.91 4.65 1.67
CA GLY A 435 28.52 3.44 2.21
C GLY A 435 27.52 2.57 2.96
N GLU A 436 27.96 1.35 3.29
CA GLU A 436 27.10 0.33 3.89
C GLU A 436 26.63 0.69 5.31
N SER A 437 25.32 0.59 5.56
CA SER A 437 24.73 0.89 6.85
C SER A 437 24.99 -0.24 7.86
N GLY A 438 25.80 0.05 8.89
CA GLY A 438 26.19 -0.92 9.92
C GLY A 438 27.67 -1.31 9.81
N SER A 439 28.10 -2.26 10.65
CA SER A 439 29.53 -2.58 10.85
C SER A 439 30.10 -3.43 9.72
N THR A 440 30.05 -2.95 8.49
CA THR A 440 30.40 -3.73 7.31
C THR A 440 30.99 -2.82 6.23
N ARG A 441 31.18 -3.33 5.01
CA ARG A 441 32.26 -3.00 4.05
C ARG A 441 32.56 -1.51 3.91
N LYS A 442 33.86 -1.20 3.88
CA LYS A 442 34.39 0.14 3.57
C LYS A 442 34.05 0.50 2.12
N MET A 443 33.57 1.72 1.91
CA MET A 443 33.45 2.35 0.60
C MET A 443 34.72 3.17 0.35
N GLU A 444 35.31 3.04 -0.84
CA GLU A 444 36.46 3.87 -1.22
C GLU A 444 36.00 5.26 -1.66
N LYS A 445 36.78 6.29 -1.30
CA LYS A 445 36.46 7.70 -1.57
C LYS A 445 36.33 7.96 -3.06
N GLU A 446 37.22 7.35 -3.84
CA GLU A 446 37.33 7.48 -5.29
C GLU A 446 36.04 7.05 -5.99
N TRP A 447 35.29 6.09 -5.43
CA TRP A 447 34.02 5.64 -5.99
C TRP A 447 32.96 6.72 -5.88
N ALA A 448 32.88 7.39 -4.73
CA ALA A 448 31.92 8.46 -4.49
C ALA A 448 32.28 9.73 -5.27
N THR A 449 33.55 10.14 -5.27
CA THR A 449 34.01 11.32 -6.00
C THR A 449 33.86 11.15 -7.51
N SER A 450 34.13 9.95 -8.05
CA SER A 450 33.92 9.65 -9.47
C SER A 450 32.45 9.80 -9.89
N LEU A 451 31.51 9.32 -9.07
CA LEU A 451 30.08 9.48 -9.36
C LEU A 451 29.63 10.93 -9.28
N ARG A 452 30.12 11.70 -8.31
CA ARG A 452 29.85 13.14 -8.21
C ARG A 452 30.32 13.88 -9.46
N ASP A 453 31.57 13.68 -9.89
CA ASP A 453 32.14 14.37 -11.06
C ASP A 453 31.37 14.02 -12.35
N GLN A 454 30.93 12.76 -12.47
CA GLN A 454 30.04 12.35 -13.57
C GLN A 454 28.67 13.03 -13.49
N CYS A 455 28.07 13.14 -12.30
CA CYS A 455 26.78 13.81 -12.12
C CYS A 455 26.88 15.29 -12.48
N GLU A 456 27.93 15.99 -12.03
CA GLU A 456 28.20 17.38 -12.40
C GLU A 456 28.33 17.56 -13.91
N LYS A 457 29.13 16.69 -14.56
CA LYS A 457 29.33 16.72 -16.02
C LYS A 457 28.02 16.47 -16.80
N LEU A 458 27.15 15.60 -16.27
CA LEU A 458 25.89 15.21 -16.93
C LEU A 458 24.72 16.13 -16.57
N GLY A 459 24.86 17.01 -15.58
CA GLY A 459 23.77 17.84 -15.05
C GLY A 459 22.75 17.03 -14.23
N VAL A 460 23.19 15.96 -13.58
CA VAL A 460 22.37 15.07 -12.73
C VAL A 460 22.50 15.50 -11.27
N ASN A 461 21.41 15.48 -10.51
CA ASN A 461 21.44 15.86 -9.10
C ASN A 461 22.19 14.82 -8.28
N PHE A 462 23.08 15.28 -7.39
CA PHE A 462 23.94 14.41 -6.59
C PHE A 462 23.69 14.60 -5.09
N PHE A 463 23.45 13.50 -4.39
CA PHE A 463 23.25 13.48 -2.94
C PHE A 463 24.25 12.53 -2.27
N PHE A 464 25.11 13.05 -1.42
CA PHE A 464 26.01 12.23 -0.62
C PHE A 464 25.41 11.96 0.77
N LYS A 465 25.02 10.72 1.01
CA LYS A 465 24.27 10.35 2.22
C LYS A 465 25.15 10.01 3.41
N GLN A 466 26.14 9.13 3.24
CA GLN A 466 26.98 8.61 4.34
C GLN A 466 28.21 7.82 3.88
N TRP A 467 29.19 7.70 4.78
CA TRP A 467 30.36 6.83 4.67
C TRP A 467 30.17 5.41 5.25
N GLY A 468 28.95 5.06 5.68
CA GLY A 468 28.72 3.85 6.47
C GLY A 468 29.34 3.99 7.87
N ASP A 469 30.02 2.96 8.39
CA ASP A 469 30.72 3.00 9.68
C ASP A 469 32.17 3.51 9.59
N TYR A 470 32.52 4.20 8.50
CA TYR A 470 33.81 4.86 8.27
C TYR A 470 33.64 6.38 8.18
N ASP A 471 34.74 7.12 8.20
CA ASP A 471 34.80 8.54 7.81
C ASP A 471 35.41 8.71 6.40
N GLU A 472 35.54 9.96 5.94
CA GLU A 472 36.16 10.33 4.65
C GLU A 472 37.58 9.76 4.48
N ASN A 473 38.31 9.57 5.57
CA ASN A 473 39.69 9.07 5.57
C ASN A 473 39.75 7.54 5.65
N GLY A 474 38.60 6.87 5.65
CA GLY A 474 38.53 5.42 5.77
C GLY A 474 38.76 4.89 7.17
N ILE A 475 38.67 5.74 8.21
CA ILE A 475 38.82 5.34 9.60
C ILE A 475 37.46 4.90 10.14
N LYS A 476 37.42 3.72 10.76
CA LYS A 476 36.19 3.20 11.36
C LYS A 476 35.76 4.05 12.56
N ILE A 477 34.54 4.59 12.52
CA ILE A 477 33.99 5.47 13.56
C ILE A 477 33.07 4.72 14.52
N LYS A 478 33.27 4.94 15.84
CA LYS A 478 32.41 4.35 16.89
C LYS A 478 31.01 4.96 16.84
N ARG A 479 29.99 4.13 17.08
CA ARG A 479 28.53 4.39 16.95
C ARG A 479 27.93 5.56 17.76
N GLY A 480 28.73 6.38 18.45
CA GLY A 480 28.28 7.54 19.24
C GLY A 480 28.86 8.89 18.83
N LYS A 481 29.74 8.96 17.82
CA LYS A 481 30.35 10.23 17.34
C LYS A 481 29.70 10.82 16.09
N LYS A 482 28.69 10.16 15.51
CA LYS A 482 27.97 10.67 14.34
C LYS A 482 27.00 11.76 14.79
N LYS A 483 27.24 13.02 14.40
CA LYS A 483 26.25 14.08 14.54
C LYS A 483 25.04 13.72 13.69
N SER A 484 23.88 13.51 14.31
CA SER A 484 22.71 12.89 13.67
C SER A 484 21.97 13.77 12.66
N ARG A 485 22.33 15.05 12.53
CA ARG A 485 21.60 16.04 11.73
C ARG A 485 22.43 16.80 10.69
N GLU A 486 23.75 16.65 10.68
CA GLU A 486 24.60 17.27 9.66
C GLU A 486 24.83 16.27 8.53
N LEU A 487 24.62 16.69 7.28
CA LEU A 487 25.01 15.87 6.13
C LEU A 487 26.53 15.67 6.15
N PRO A 488 27.00 14.45 5.84
CA PRO A 488 28.43 14.18 5.87
C PRO A 488 29.13 14.90 4.73
N LEU A 489 30.40 15.22 4.97
CA LEU A 489 31.25 15.79 3.95
C LEU A 489 31.71 14.69 3.00
N LEU A 490 31.61 14.96 1.70
CA LEU A 490 32.45 14.39 0.66
C LEU A 490 33.37 15.53 0.25
N ASP A 491 34.68 15.28 0.07
CA ASP A 491 35.64 16.28 -0.38
C ASP A 491 35.55 17.67 0.30
N LYS A 492 35.31 17.67 1.61
CA LYS A 492 35.13 18.88 2.45
C LYS A 492 33.89 19.73 2.11
N ALA A 493 32.97 19.22 1.31
CA ALA A 493 31.71 19.85 0.94
C ALA A 493 30.49 18.98 1.27
N VAL A 494 29.36 19.63 1.50
CA VAL A 494 28.06 18.95 1.61
C VAL A 494 27.46 18.85 0.21
N HIS A 495 26.98 17.66 -0.13
CA HIS A 495 26.29 17.40 -1.40
C HIS A 495 24.89 16.88 -1.09
N GLY A 496 23.87 17.71 -1.30
CA GLY A 496 22.52 17.49 -0.79
C GLY A 496 21.42 17.77 -1.80
N ASP A 497 21.72 17.61 -3.09
CA ASP A 497 20.85 18.07 -4.17
C ASP A 497 19.63 17.16 -4.36
N TYR A 498 18.53 17.73 -4.85
CA TYR A 498 17.31 17.01 -5.22
C TYR A 498 16.77 17.50 -6.58
N PRO A 499 16.17 16.61 -7.40
CA PRO A 499 15.78 16.90 -8.78
C PRO A 499 14.59 17.84 -8.97
N MET A 500 13.73 17.99 -7.97
CA MET A 500 12.63 18.95 -8.02
C MET A 500 12.60 19.79 -6.76
N GLU A 501 12.82 21.09 -6.92
CA GLU A 501 12.21 22.09 -6.05
C GLU A 501 10.87 22.50 -6.66
N ILE A 502 9.81 22.45 -5.86
CA ILE A 502 8.46 22.87 -6.27
C ILE A 502 8.52 24.28 -6.87
N ASN A 503 8.10 24.45 -8.14
CA ASN A 503 8.01 25.78 -8.75
C ASN A 503 6.82 26.53 -8.13
N LEU A 504 7.15 27.37 -7.15
CA LEU A 504 6.20 28.05 -6.28
C LEU A 504 5.28 29.04 -7.01
N ASP A 505 5.69 29.59 -8.17
CA ASP A 505 4.87 30.51 -8.95
C ASP A 505 3.70 29.80 -9.64
N LEU A 506 3.96 28.61 -10.17
CA LEU A 506 2.94 27.78 -10.80
C LEU A 506 2.00 27.17 -9.76
N LEU A 507 2.51 26.85 -8.56
CA LEU A 507 1.68 26.35 -7.46
C LEU A 507 0.70 27.43 -6.99
N LYS A 508 1.18 28.67 -6.90
CA LYS A 508 0.36 29.84 -6.60
C LYS A 508 -0.73 30.06 -7.66
N ARG A 509 -0.38 30.01 -8.95
CA ARG A 509 -1.34 30.16 -10.06
C ARG A 509 -2.33 29.00 -10.14
N ALA A 510 -1.92 27.79 -9.77
CA ALA A 510 -2.80 26.64 -9.65
C ALA A 510 -3.81 26.81 -8.51
N GLY A 511 -3.40 27.39 -7.38
CA GLY A 511 -4.28 27.74 -6.26
C GLY A 511 -5.27 28.87 -6.57
N GLU A 512 -4.97 29.70 -7.57
CA GLU A 512 -5.85 30.80 -8.04
C GLU A 512 -6.75 30.38 -9.22
N ALA A 513 -6.50 29.21 -9.82
CA ALA A 513 -7.25 28.73 -10.99
C ALA A 513 -8.57 28.07 -10.56
N LYS A 514 -9.67 28.41 -11.26
CA LYS A 514 -11.01 27.90 -10.97
C LYS A 514 -11.40 26.66 -11.79
N GLU A 515 -10.70 26.43 -12.90
CA GLU A 515 -11.00 25.36 -13.86
C GLU A 515 -10.10 24.13 -13.64
N PRO A 516 -10.67 22.92 -13.47
CA PRO A 516 -9.92 21.69 -13.17
C PRO A 516 -8.77 21.38 -14.13
N ASP A 517 -8.97 21.58 -15.44
CA ASP A 517 -7.94 21.32 -16.45
C ASP A 517 -6.79 22.35 -16.40
N ALA A 518 -7.07 23.59 -16.00
CA ALA A 518 -6.07 24.63 -15.82
C ALA A 518 -5.23 24.38 -14.55
N ILE A 519 -5.87 23.93 -13.47
CA ILE A 519 -5.19 23.48 -12.23
C ILE A 519 -4.24 22.33 -12.58
N TRP A 520 -4.72 21.30 -13.29
CA TRP A 520 -3.88 20.15 -13.66
C TRP A 520 -2.74 20.51 -14.63
N LYS A 521 -2.94 21.45 -15.56
CA LYS A 521 -1.90 21.94 -16.46
C LYS A 521 -0.83 22.76 -15.72
N LEU A 522 -1.23 23.59 -14.75
CA LEU A 522 -0.34 24.41 -13.94
C LEU A 522 0.43 23.55 -12.92
N LEU A 523 -0.22 22.60 -12.26
CA LEU A 523 0.42 21.63 -11.38
C LEU A 523 1.43 20.73 -12.12
N ARG A 524 1.16 20.34 -13.37
CA ARG A 524 2.17 19.69 -14.23
C ARG A 524 3.36 20.61 -14.52
N GLY A 525 3.13 21.90 -14.71
CA GLY A 525 4.18 22.90 -14.86
C GLY A 525 4.99 23.13 -13.58
N CYS A 526 4.38 23.00 -12.38
CA CYS A 526 5.07 23.09 -11.09
C CYS A 526 6.21 22.08 -10.94
N LEU A 527 6.15 21.02 -11.74
CA LEU A 527 6.93 19.80 -11.66
C LEU A 527 7.75 19.59 -12.95
N GLN A 528 7.83 20.62 -13.81
CA GLN A 528 8.73 20.60 -14.97
C GLN A 528 10.16 21.00 -14.58
N VAL A 529 11.05 20.05 -14.86
CA VAL A 529 12.51 20.07 -14.75
C VAL A 529 13.12 21.38 -15.26
N THR A 530 13.80 22.13 -14.39
CA THR A 530 14.84 23.06 -14.82
C THR A 530 16.09 22.25 -15.13
N ILE A 531 16.20 21.75 -16.36
CA ILE A 531 17.51 21.37 -16.92
C ILE A 531 18.27 22.67 -17.09
N PRO A 532 19.41 22.91 -16.42
CA PRO A 532 20.27 24.01 -16.79
C PRO A 532 20.70 23.73 -18.24
N LYS A 533 20.29 24.58 -19.19
CA LYS A 533 20.86 24.53 -20.55
C LYS A 533 22.39 24.54 -20.38
N PRO A 534 23.13 23.57 -20.98
CA PRO A 534 24.57 23.64 -20.96
C PRO A 534 24.95 25.01 -21.54
N LYS A 535 25.78 25.76 -20.81
CA LYS A 535 26.39 26.96 -21.36
C LYS A 535 27.09 26.52 -22.64
N THR A 536 26.51 26.86 -23.79
CA THR A 536 27.21 26.82 -25.05
C THR A 536 28.36 27.80 -24.88
N THR A 537 29.55 27.28 -24.62
CA THR A 537 30.79 27.98 -24.87
C THR A 537 30.81 28.26 -26.37
N LYS A 538 30.39 29.48 -26.76
CA LYS A 538 30.80 30.02 -28.04
C LYS A 538 32.32 30.25 -27.97
N ARG A 539 32.98 29.77 -29.02
CA ARG A 539 34.42 29.80 -29.31
C ARG A 539 35.19 30.94 -28.68
#